data_AF-A0A2E4GGL3-F1
#
_entry.id   AF-A0A2E4GGL3-F1
#
_cell.length_a   1.000
_cell.length_b   1.000
_cell.length_c   1.000
_cell.angle_alpha   90.00
_cell.angle_beta   90.00
_cell.angle_gamma   90.00
#
_symmetry.space_group_name_H-M   'P 1'
#
loop_
_entity.id
_entity.type
_entity.pdbx_description
1 polymer ?
#
loop_
_entity_poly.entity_id
_entity_poly.type
_entity_poly.pdbx_seq_one_letter_code
_entity_poly.pdbx_strand_id
1 'polypeptide(L)' 'LMRRVPKEYLKNAHHWLILHGRYICKARTPNCSKCTVQDLCYYKNKTKSI' A
#
# COMPACT_ATOMS: atom_id res chain seq x y z
N LEU A 1 7.41 -8.55 -7.56
CA LEU A 1 8.17 -7.30 -7.33
C LEU A 1 9.40 -7.19 -8.24
N MET A 2 10.23 -8.23 -8.31
CA MET A 2 11.52 -8.22 -9.03
C MET A 2 11.46 -7.79 -10.51
N ARG A 3 10.34 -8.04 -11.21
CA ARG A 3 10.17 -7.63 -12.62
C ARG A 3 9.83 -6.13 -12.79
N ARG A 4 9.26 -5.48 -11.78
CA ARG A 4 8.71 -4.10 -11.88
C ARG A 4 9.50 -3.07 -11.06
N VAL A 5 10.21 -3.51 -10.02
CA VAL A 5 10.96 -2.64 -9.12
C VAL A 5 12.42 -2.64 -9.56
N PRO A 6 13.04 -1.46 -9.81
CA PRO A 6 14.48 -1.37 -10.10
C PRO A 6 15.32 -2.03 -9.00
N LYS A 7 16.45 -2.62 -9.37
CA LYS A 7 17.28 -3.44 -8.45
C LYS A 7 17.67 -2.71 -7.17
N GLU A 8 18.02 -1.43 -7.27
CA GLU A 8 18.42 -0.58 -6.14
C GLU A 8 17.33 -0.42 -5.07
N TYR A 9 16.04 -0.53 -5.46
CA TYR A 9 14.92 -0.34 -4.54
C TYR A 9 14.35 -1.65 -4.01
N LEU A 10 14.81 -2.83 -4.46
CA LEU A 10 14.16 -4.11 -4.12
C LEU A 10 14.05 -4.35 -2.60
N LYS A 11 15.13 -4.09 -1.86
CA LYS A 11 15.15 -4.26 -0.40
C LYS A 11 14.20 -3.31 0.31
N ASN A 12 14.18 -2.04 -0.13
CA ASN A 12 13.33 -1.03 0.49
C ASN A 12 11.86 -1.21 0.12
N ALA A 13 11.57 -1.53 -1.15
CA ALA A 13 10.22 -1.78 -1.65
C ALA A 13 9.54 -2.94 -0.91
N HIS A 14 10.28 -3.99 -0.56
CA HIS A 14 9.76 -5.08 0.26
C HIS A 14 9.25 -4.56 1.62
N HIS A 15 10.08 -3.81 2.35
CA HIS A 15 9.69 -3.24 3.64
C HIS A 15 8.56 -2.21 3.50
N TRP A 16 8.61 -1.34 2.49
CA TRP A 16 7.55 -0.35 2.24
C TRP A 16 6.19 -1.01 2.05
N LEU A 17 6.11 -2.12 1.30
CA LEU A 17 4.86 -2.84 1.10
C LEU A 17 4.36 -3.53 2.38
N ILE A 18 5.27 -4.09 3.19
CA ILE A 18 4.91 -4.66 4.50
C ILE A 18 4.35 -3.58 5.42
N LEU A 19 5.05 -2.44 5.54
CA LEU A 19 4.63 -1.33 6.40
C LEU A 19 3.32 -0.71 5.89
N HIS A 20 3.18 -0.56 4.58
CA HIS A 20 1.95 -0.07 3.96
C HIS A 20 0.76 -0.98 4.30
N GLY A 21 0.90 -2.30 4.16
CA GLY A 21 -0.16 -3.24 4.54
C GLY A 21 -0.47 -3.22 6.05
N ARG A 22 0.56 -3.09 6.90
CA ARG A 22 0.42 -3.10 8.36
C ARG A 22 -0.31 -1.86 8.89
N TYR A 23 0.01 -0.68 8.34
CA TYR A 23 -0.45 0.59 8.90
C TYR A 23 -1.55 1.27 8.08
N ILE A 24 -1.58 1.07 6.77
CA ILE A 24 -2.52 1.73 5.85
C ILE A 24 -3.50 0.74 5.23
N CYS A 25 -3.04 -0.18 4.38
CA CYS A 25 -3.89 -1.12 3.64
C CYS A 25 -4.18 -2.39 4.46
N LYS A 26 -4.80 -2.21 5.62
CA LYS A 26 -5.15 -3.31 6.54
C LYS A 26 -6.23 -4.22 5.93
N ALA A 27 -6.16 -5.52 6.21
CA ALA A 27 -7.00 -6.53 5.57
C ALA A 27 -8.52 -6.36 5.76
N ARG A 28 -8.97 -5.90 6.94
CA ARG A 28 -10.40 -5.74 7.25
C ARG A 28 -10.90 -4.30 7.03
N THR A 29 -10.16 -3.32 7.54
CA THR A 29 -10.54 -1.90 7.53
C THR A 29 -9.36 -1.04 7.06
N PRO A 30 -9.12 -0.94 5.73
CA PRO A 30 -8.01 -0.16 5.20
C PRO A 30 -8.20 1.35 5.46
N ASN A 31 -7.13 2.05 5.80
CA ASN A 31 -7.16 3.50 5.96
C ASN A 31 -6.96 4.21 4.61
N CYS A 32 -7.93 4.10 3.71
CA CYS A 32 -7.77 4.59 2.33
C CYS A 32 -7.59 6.10 2.26
N SER A 33 -8.18 6.87 3.17
CA SER A 33 -8.00 8.33 3.25
C SER A 33 -6.55 8.76 3.55
N LYS A 34 -5.75 7.89 4.17
CA LYS A 34 -4.31 8.12 4.40
C LYS A 34 -3.42 7.44 3.35
N CYS A 35 -4.01 6.78 2.35
CA CYS A 35 -3.27 6.07 1.32
C CYS A 35 -2.80 7.05 0.23
N THR A 36 -1.49 7.14 0.02
CA THR A 36 -0.87 8.04 -0.98
C THR A 36 -1.18 7.67 -2.42
N VAL A 37 -1.69 6.46 -2.68
CA VAL A 37 -2.06 5.96 -4.02
C VAL A 37 -3.56 5.70 -4.13
N GLN A 38 -4.38 6.34 -3.30
CA GLN A 38 -5.83 6.12 -3.25
C GLN A 38 -6.52 6.39 -4.59
N ASP A 39 -6.09 7.42 -5.29
CA ASP A 39 -6.55 7.85 -6.61
C ASP A 39 -6.27 6.80 -7.69
N LEU A 40 -5.12 6.12 -7.60
CA LEU A 40 -4.71 5.04 -8.51
C LEU A 40 -5.23 3.65 -8.11
N CYS A 41 -5.79 3.52 -6.90
CA CYS A 41 -6.20 2.22 -6.35
C CYS A 41 -7.57 1.79 -6.87
N TYR A 42 -7.64 0.62 -7.52
CA TYR A 42 -8.87 0.03 -8.06
C TYR A 42 -9.72 -0.74 -7.04
N TYR A 43 -9.34 -0.75 -5.76
CA TYR A 43 -10.14 -1.41 -4.73
C TYR A 43 -11.49 -0.70 -4.56
N LYS A 44 -12.60 -1.45 -4.63
CA LYS A 44 -13.96 -0.89 -4.63
C LYS A 44 -14.43 -0.45 -3.24
N ASN A 45 -14.07 -1.20 -2.20
CA ASN A 45 -14.57 -0.97 -0.83
C ASN A 45 -13.65 -0.02 -0.05
N LYS A 46 -13.35 1.16 -0.60
CA LYS A 46 -12.48 2.14 0.06
C LYS A 46 -13.12 2.62 1.36
N THR A 47 -12.37 2.59 2.45
CA THR A 47 -12.82 3.04 3.77
C THR A 47 -12.00 4.24 4.26
N LYS A 48 -12.64 5.14 5.01
CA LYS A 48 -11.96 6.23 5.71
C LYS A 48 -11.80 5.76 7.16
N SER A 49 -10.58 5.46 7.60
CA SER A 49 -10.37 5.21 9.03
C SER A 49 -10.27 6.56 9.71
N ILE A 50 -11.20 6.77 10.64
CA ILE A 50 -11.29 7.91 11.55
C ILE A 50 -9.97 8.08 12.31
#